data_AF-A0A522MJ55-F1
#
_entry.id   AF-A0A522MJ55-F1
#
_cell.length_a   1.000
_cell.length_b   1.000
_cell.length_c   1.000
_cell.angle_alpha   90.00
_cell.angle_beta   90.00
_cell.angle_gamma   90.00
#
_symmetry.space_group_name_H-M   'P 1'
#
loop_
_entity.id
_entity.type
_entity.pdbx_description
1 polymer ?
#
loop_
_entity_poly.entity_id
_entity_poly.type
_entity_poly.pdbx_seq_one_letter_code
_entity_poly.pdbx_strand_id
1 'polypeptide(L)'
;MKRTLSHFTHVIAAAPRMICRRRARGRLTREQFKDACLIVQICVLVHCFVLASLWWARSHEGDSGSWMNWLGVAMAIAWVIFFWCFLLKQAYKALENAVAREIQR
;
A
#
# COMPACT_ATOMS: atom_id res chain seq x y z
N MET A 1 -0.66 -10.00 19.32
CA MET A 1 -0.67 -8.78 18.48
C MET A 1 0.70 -8.33 17.96
N LYS A 2 1.85 -8.61 18.60
CA LYS A 2 3.19 -8.19 18.09
C LYS A 2 3.68 -8.91 16.82
N ARG A 3 3.19 -10.12 16.50
CA ARG A 3 3.68 -10.92 15.36
C ARG A 3 3.10 -10.54 14.00
N THR A 4 1.90 -9.97 13.95
CA THR A 4 1.24 -9.57 12.70
C THR A 4 1.89 -8.34 12.08
N LEU A 5 2.24 -7.32 12.88
CA LEU A 5 2.93 -6.11 12.40
C LEU A 5 4.27 -6.43 11.72
N SER A 6 5.05 -7.36 12.26
CA SER A 6 6.33 -7.77 11.68
C SER A 6 6.20 -8.44 10.32
N HIS A 7 5.09 -9.14 10.05
CA HIS A 7 4.84 -9.74 8.74
C HIS A 7 4.51 -8.68 7.69
N PHE A 8 3.68 -7.69 8.04
CA PHE A 8 3.32 -6.61 7.12
C PHE A 8 4.53 -5.76 6.71
N THR A 9 5.40 -5.39 7.66
CA THR A 9 6.63 -4.66 7.34
C THR A 9 7.57 -5.47 6.47
N HIS A 10 7.63 -6.80 6.66
CA HIS A 10 8.46 -7.68 5.85
C HIS A 10 7.95 -7.80 4.42
N VAL A 11 6.62 -7.85 4.22
CA VAL A 11 5.99 -7.83 2.88
C VAL A 11 6.26 -6.50 2.18
N ILE A 12 6.10 -5.37 2.88
CA ILE A 12 6.36 -4.03 2.33
C ILE A 12 7.83 -3.83 1.98
N ALA A 13 8.76 -4.37 2.79
CA ALA A 13 10.20 -4.29 2.50
C ALA A 13 10.67 -5.30 1.44
N ALA A 14 9.98 -6.43 1.30
CA ALA A 14 10.33 -7.47 0.32
C ALA A 14 9.91 -7.09 -1.11
N ALA A 15 8.80 -6.38 -1.27
CA ALA A 15 8.30 -5.92 -2.58
C ALA A 15 9.34 -5.09 -3.37
N PRO A 16 9.93 -3.99 -2.84
CA PRO A 16 10.94 -3.22 -3.55
C PRO A 16 12.22 -4.03 -3.81
N ARG A 17 12.63 -4.91 -2.88
CA ARG A 17 13.78 -5.81 -3.10
C ARG A 17 13.54 -6.80 -4.25
N MET A 18 12.34 -7.36 -4.35
CA MET A 18 11.93 -8.22 -5.47
C MET A 18 11.93 -7.45 -6.80
N ILE A 19 11.36 -6.24 -6.82
CA ILE A 19 11.29 -5.39 -8.01
C ILE A 19 12.71 -5.01 -8.49
N CYS A 20 13.59 -4.58 -7.59
CA CYS A 20 14.99 -4.28 -7.90
C CYS A 20 15.74 -5.52 -8.43
N ARG A 21 15.54 -6.70 -7.82
CA ARG A 21 16.15 -7.95 -8.30
C ARG A 21 15.63 -8.39 -9.67
N ARG A 22 14.38 -8.07 -10.03
CA ARG A 22 13.83 -8.35 -11.37
C ARG A 22 14.38 -7.39 -12.42
N ARG A 23 14.58 -6.11 -12.08
CA ARG A 23 15.26 -5.13 -12.94
C ARG A 23 16.72 -5.51 -13.20
N ALA A 24 17.45 -5.92 -12.17
CA ALA A 24 18.84 -6.38 -12.30
C ALA A 24 18.99 -7.60 -13.24
N ARG A 25 17.92 -8.39 -13.41
CA ARG A 25 17.87 -9.52 -14.35
C ARG A 25 17.30 -9.17 -15.74
N GLY A 26 17.11 -7.89 -16.04
CA GLY A 26 16.61 -7.43 -17.35
C GLY A 26 15.16 -7.82 -17.68
N ARG A 27 14.41 -8.39 -16.73
CA ARG A 27 13.04 -8.91 -16.96
C ARG A 27 11.94 -7.87 -16.84
N LEU A 28 12.28 -6.60 -16.61
CA LEU A 28 11.31 -5.54 -16.34
C LEU A 28 11.62 -4.31 -17.19
N THR A 29 10.62 -3.82 -17.91
CA THR A 29 10.74 -2.58 -18.69
C THR A 29 10.89 -1.38 -17.73
N ARG A 30 11.53 -0.31 -18.19
CA ARG A 30 11.77 0.90 -17.38
C ARG A 30 10.46 1.50 -16.84
N GLU A 31 9.42 1.47 -17.66
CA GLU A 31 8.05 1.91 -17.31
C GLU A 31 7.47 1.10 -16.15
N GLN A 32 7.49 -0.24 -16.25
CA GLN A 32 6.97 -1.11 -15.19
C GLN A 32 7.74 -0.97 -13.86
N PHE A 33 9.03 -0.66 -13.92
CA PHE A 33 9.80 -0.38 -12.70
C PHE A 33 9.40 0.95 -12.08
N LYS A 34 9.16 1.98 -12.91
CA LYS A 34 8.71 3.30 -12.47
C LYS A 34 7.36 3.18 -11.76
N ASP A 35 6.40 2.49 -12.38
CA ASP A 35 5.07 2.26 -11.81
C ASP A 35 5.13 1.46 -10.51
N ALA A 36 5.93 0.40 -10.46
CA ALA A 36 6.07 -0.41 -9.25
C ALA A 36 6.72 0.37 -8.10
N CYS A 37 7.71 1.22 -8.39
CA CYS A 37 8.31 2.12 -7.40
C CYS A 37 7.28 3.15 -6.89
N LEU A 38 6.49 3.71 -7.79
CA LEU A 38 5.46 4.71 -7.48
C LEU A 38 4.36 4.10 -6.60
N ILE A 39 3.93 2.87 -6.88
CA ILE A 39 3.00 2.11 -6.03
C ILE A 39 3.58 1.91 -4.63
N VAL A 40 4.85 1.49 -4.52
CA VAL A 40 5.50 1.31 -3.19
C VAL A 40 5.57 2.63 -2.44
N GLN A 41 5.93 3.72 -3.12
CA GLN A 41 6.00 5.06 -2.52
C GLN A 41 4.64 5.51 -2.00
N ILE A 42 3.57 5.35 -2.78
CA ILE A 42 2.21 5.68 -2.32
C ILE A 42 1.80 4.77 -1.16
N CYS A 43 2.09 3.46 -1.22
CA CYS A 43 1.82 2.57 -0.10
C CYS A 43 2.47 3.06 1.19
N VAL A 44 3.77 3.38 1.17
CA VAL A 44 4.46 3.91 2.36
C VAL A 44 3.81 5.21 2.83
N LEU A 45 3.52 6.14 1.91
CA LEU A 45 2.94 7.44 2.24
C LEU A 45 1.57 7.32 2.92
N VAL A 46 0.69 6.46 2.42
CA VAL A 46 -0.65 6.25 2.99
C VAL A 46 -0.58 5.60 4.38
N HIS A 47 0.36 4.68 4.62
CA HIS A 47 0.55 4.09 5.96
C HIS A 47 1.19 5.07 6.94
N CYS A 48 2.17 5.87 6.49
CA CYS A 48 2.73 6.95 7.29
C CYS A 48 1.67 7.98 7.67
N PHE A 49 0.75 8.30 6.75
CA PHE A 49 -0.37 9.20 7.02
C PHE A 49 -1.28 8.66 8.13
N VAL A 50 -1.64 7.36 8.10
CA VAL A 50 -2.42 6.74 9.19
C VAL A 50 -1.69 6.80 10.53
N LEU A 51 -0.39 6.50 10.55
CA LEU A 51 0.40 6.58 11.80
C LEU A 51 0.46 8.00 12.33
N ALA A 52 0.63 9.00 11.46
CA ALA A 52 0.60 10.41 11.82
C ALA A 52 -0.77 10.83 12.36
N SER A 53 -1.87 10.42 11.72
CA SER A 53 -3.23 10.70 12.19
C SER A 53 -3.50 10.05 13.55
N LEU A 54 -3.07 8.80 13.76
CA LEU A 54 -3.19 8.12 15.06
C LEU A 54 -2.39 8.82 16.15
N TRP A 55 -1.15 9.21 15.85
CA TRP A 55 -0.31 9.94 16.78
C TRP A 55 -0.91 11.30 17.13
N TRP A 56 -1.44 12.02 16.14
CA TRP A 56 -2.12 13.31 16.32
C TRP A 56 -3.36 13.19 17.20
N ALA A 57 -4.25 12.23 16.88
CA ALA A 57 -5.49 12.02 17.63
C ALA A 57 -5.22 11.64 19.09
N ARG A 58 -4.19 10.81 19.32
CA ARG A 58 -3.78 10.41 20.68
C ARG A 58 -3.12 11.55 21.46
N SER A 59 -2.40 12.44 20.79
CA SER A 59 -1.73 13.57 21.45
C SER A 59 -2.70 14.66 21.91
N HIS A 60 -3.90 14.71 21.33
CA HIS A 60 -4.98 15.65 21.68
C HIS A 60 -6.16 14.93 22.37
N GLU A 61 -5.88 13.80 23.01
CA GLU A 61 -6.87 13.02 23.75
C GLU A 61 -7.20 13.74 25.07
N GLY A 62 -8.35 14.42 25.11
CA GLY A 62 -8.80 15.23 26.25
C GLY A 62 -9.19 16.67 25.88
N ASP A 63 -8.82 17.14 24.69
CA ASP A 63 -9.19 18.46 24.20
C ASP A 63 -10.66 18.53 23.78
N SER A 64 -11.27 19.71 23.92
CA SER A 64 -12.60 20.01 23.40
C SER A 64 -12.61 19.80 21.88
N GLY A 65 -13.26 18.73 21.42
CA GLY A 65 -13.29 18.33 20.01
C GLY A 65 -12.42 17.12 19.66
N SER A 66 -11.85 16.39 20.64
CA SER A 66 -11.03 15.20 20.38
C SER A 66 -11.75 14.12 19.55
N TRP A 67 -13.08 14.02 19.64
CA TRP A 67 -13.91 13.13 18.81
C TRP A 67 -13.73 13.40 17.31
N MET A 68 -13.50 14.66 16.91
CA MET A 68 -13.30 15.06 15.52
C MET A 68 -11.91 14.66 15.00
N ASN A 69 -10.91 14.54 15.88
CA ASN A 69 -9.60 14.01 15.52
C ASN A 69 -9.68 12.52 15.15
N TRP A 70 -10.55 11.76 15.83
CA TRP A 70 -10.81 10.36 15.50
C TRP A 70 -11.54 10.18 14.17
N LEU A 71 -12.33 11.16 13.72
CA LEU A 71 -12.85 11.17 12.34
C LEU A 71 -11.72 11.25 11.31
N GLY A 72 -10.68 12.05 11.59
CA GLY A 72 -9.48 12.11 10.75
C GLY A 72 -8.76 10.76 10.65
N VAL A 73 -8.67 10.03 11.77
CA VAL A 73 -8.13 8.66 11.81
C VAL A 73 -8.99 7.71 10.98
N ALA A 74 -10.32 7.75 11.15
CA ALA A 74 -11.24 6.91 10.40
C ALA A 74 -11.14 7.16 8.89
N MET A 75 -11.06 8.42 8.48
CA MET A 75 -10.82 8.81 7.09
C MET A 75 -9.48 8.27 6.57
N ALA A 76 -8.40 8.41 7.34
CA ALA A 76 -7.09 7.88 6.96
C ALA A 76 -7.11 6.35 6.76
N ILE A 77 -7.79 5.61 7.65
CA ILE A 77 -7.97 4.16 7.52
C ILE A 77 -8.80 3.82 6.28
N ALA A 78 -9.89 4.55 6.03
CA ALA A 78 -10.71 4.36 4.83
C ALA A 78 -9.89 4.57 3.54
N TRP A 79 -9.00 5.56 3.52
CA TRP A 79 -8.06 5.78 2.42
C TRP A 79 -7.11 4.60 2.20
N VAL A 80 -6.55 4.01 3.26
CA VAL A 80 -5.73 2.80 3.15
C VAL A 80 -6.54 1.67 2.51
N ILE A 81 -7.72 1.38 3.04
CA ILE A 81 -8.57 0.28 2.56
C ILE A 81 -8.93 0.51 1.08
N PHE A 82 -9.36 1.72 0.73
CA PHE A 82 -9.70 2.07 -0.65
C PHE A 82 -8.52 1.87 -1.60
N PHE A 83 -7.33 2.33 -1.23
CA PHE A 83 -6.14 2.20 -2.05
C PHE A 83 -5.74 0.73 -2.26
N TRP A 84 -5.79 -0.09 -1.21
CA TRP A 84 -5.53 -1.53 -1.32
C TRP A 84 -6.56 -2.24 -2.19
N CYS A 85 -7.85 -1.92 -2.03
CA CYS A 85 -8.90 -2.48 -2.89
C CYS A 85 -8.69 -2.10 -4.36
N PHE A 86 -8.31 -0.84 -4.63
CA PHE A 86 -7.99 -0.38 -5.98
C PHE A 86 -6.81 -1.16 -6.58
N LEU A 87 -5.72 -1.32 -5.83
CA LEU A 87 -4.56 -2.10 -6.26
C LEU A 87 -4.92 -3.57 -6.50
N LEU A 88 -5.73 -4.18 -5.62
CA LEU A 88 -6.17 -5.56 -5.76
C LEU A 88 -7.00 -5.74 -7.04
N LYS A 89 -7.90 -4.80 -7.34
CA LYS A 89 -8.70 -4.79 -8.57
C LYS A 89 -7.83 -4.68 -9.82
N GLN A 90 -6.80 -3.82 -9.79
CA GLN A 90 -5.86 -3.68 -10.91
C GLN A 90 -5.03 -4.96 -11.10
N ALA A 91 -4.56 -5.56 -10.01
CA ALA A 91 -3.81 -6.83 -10.05
C ALA A 91 -4.68 -7.98 -10.59
N TYR A 92 -5.94 -8.05 -10.18
CA TYR A 92 -6.90 -9.04 -10.68
C TYR A 92 -7.14 -8.88 -12.18
N LYS A 93 -7.39 -7.66 -12.65
CA LYS A 93 -7.59 -7.38 -14.07
C LYS A 93 -6.35 -7.70 -14.91
N ALA A 94 -5.15 -7.44 -14.38
CA ALA A 94 -3.90 -7.82 -15.04
C ALA A 94 -3.73 -9.34 -15.16
N LEU A 95 -4.14 -10.09 -14.13
CA LEU A 95 -4.15 -11.54 -14.14
C LEU A 95 -5.16 -12.10 -15.14
N GLU A 96 -6.39 -11.57 -15.15
CA GLU A 96 -7.45 -11.95 -16.08
C GLU A 96 -7.02 -11.74 -17.55
N ASN A 97 -6.38 -10.61 -17.85
CA ASN A 97 -5.80 -10.32 -19.17
C ASN A 97 -4.61 -11.22 -19.52
N ALA A 98 -3.88 -11.76 -18.54
CA ALA A 98 -2.80 -12.73 -18.79
C ALA A 98 -3.39 -14.10 -19.12
N VAL A 99 -4.38 -14.55 -18.34
CA VAL A 99 -5.11 -15.81 -18.57
C VAL A 99 -5.81 -15.79 -19.92
N ALA A 100 -6.48 -14.69 -20.29
CA ALA A 100 -7.13 -14.56 -21.60
C ALA A 100 -6.14 -14.70 -22.77
N ARG A 101 -4.91 -14.20 -22.61
CA ARG A 101 -3.83 -14.35 -23.62
C ARG A 101 -3.28 -15.77 -23.69
N GLU A 102 -3.26 -16.50 -22.58
CA GLU A 102 -2.87 -17.91 -22.55
C GLU A 102 -3.92 -18.81 -23.18
N ILE A 103 -5.21 -18.52 -22.98
CA ILE A 103 -6.32 -19.31 -23.57
C ILE A 103 -6.43 -19.09 -25.09
N GLN A 104 -6.04 -17.93 -25.60
CA GLN A 104 -6.04 -17.63 -27.04
C GLN A 104 -4.81 -18.18 -27.80
N ARG A 105 -3.84 -18.78 -27.11
CA ARG A 105 -2.60 -19.30 -27.70
C ARG A 105 -2.67 -20.81 -27.89
#